data_AF-A0A8B3XZU6-F1
#
_entry.id   AF-A0A8B3XZU6-F1
#
_cell.length_a   1.000
_cell.length_b   1.000
_cell.length_c   1.000
_cell.angle_alpha   90.00
_cell.angle_beta   90.00
_cell.angle_gamma   90.00
#
_symmetry.space_group_name_H-M   'P 1'
#
loop_
_entity.id
_entity.type
_entity.pdbx_description
1 polymer ?
#
loop_
_entity_poly.entity_id
_entity_poly.type
_entity_poly.pdbx_seq_one_letter_code
_entity_poly.pdbx_strand_id
1 'polypeptide(L)'
;MTAPHASTYRRPADWKQFERLSLAVMSCVFKSRFDQYGREGQRQHGVDLYCRLKDGSLIAVQCKGRNENLGKNLTLAQVNQAVLETEDFPFKIDHFFILTTSPHDKHLTNRALELTEERAIVGKGTVDVWGWGALEAVIQENASLQESFYPDYKPKISLRGWFLRVGLASCFFVAAVVGTHKYLTYQADTAQMNQATVEGLTEYMDLNDRLIQIYEGCLGMLDKETFAFSYSFQQFCIVPVERTLNAMEHQVQHASLKIDIAAINQLDVLLDLLREDYRQGLIANQMTDFFEQGIRDSQKALCIPNNSDASAERLKRLRKPADDAMNRQLEFYFILRDFILPGLQSMQANVLVAARQSNRSGLSEQMLSDAHQLSELLKQRHLYRMEEPQQPFTLSAVKNLSSRGITISGEMDTMIEDARYAHVLLKGIRASFLGKHEDVSELIECGVYVKDAGVRFRKDEEAIRASAVPNA
;
A
#
# COMPACT_ATOMS: atom_id res chain seq x y z
N MET A 1 41.53 -22.40 1.98
CA MET A 1 42.67 -21.46 2.00
C MET A 1 43.86 -22.17 1.37
N THR A 2 44.02 -22.05 0.05
CA THR A 2 45.19 -22.56 -0.67
C THR A 2 46.21 -21.43 -0.70
N ALA A 3 47.34 -21.61 -0.03
CA ALA A 3 48.45 -20.67 -0.09
C ALA A 3 48.86 -20.49 -1.57
N PRO A 4 49.00 -19.26 -2.07
CA PRO A 4 49.51 -19.05 -3.42
C PRO A 4 50.91 -19.64 -3.48
N HIS A 5 51.16 -20.49 -4.48
CA HIS A 5 52.48 -21.01 -4.80
C HIS A 5 53.50 -19.86 -4.72
N ALA A 6 54.51 -20.01 -3.85
CA ALA A 6 55.63 -19.09 -3.79
C ALA A 6 56.27 -19.02 -5.18
N SER A 7 55.97 -17.95 -5.90
CA SER A 7 56.59 -17.61 -7.17
C SER A 7 58.05 -17.33 -6.89
N THR A 8 58.92 -18.32 -7.09
CA THR A 8 60.36 -18.09 -7.01
C THR A 8 60.77 -17.21 -8.19
N TYR A 9 61.26 -16.02 -7.87
CA TYR A 9 61.76 -15.11 -8.88
C TYR A 9 63.08 -15.68 -9.40
N ARG A 10 63.31 -15.64 -10.71
CA ARG A 10 64.56 -16.16 -11.27
C ARG A 10 65.72 -15.30 -10.77
N ARG A 11 66.78 -15.95 -10.27
CA ARG A 11 68.05 -15.30 -9.95
C ARG A 11 68.63 -14.62 -11.20
N PRO A 12 69.26 -13.43 -11.07
CA PRO A 12 69.88 -12.74 -12.20
C PRO A 12 70.90 -13.63 -12.91
N ALA A 13 70.90 -13.58 -14.25
CA ALA A 13 71.72 -14.47 -15.07
C ALA A 13 73.21 -14.07 -15.08
N ASP A 14 73.51 -12.81 -14.78
CA ASP A 14 74.86 -12.28 -14.75
C ASP A 14 75.02 -11.23 -13.64
N TRP A 15 76.28 -10.92 -13.32
CA TRP A 15 76.65 -9.95 -12.30
C TRP A 15 76.06 -8.55 -12.55
N LYS A 16 76.05 -8.08 -13.81
CA LYS A 16 75.55 -6.74 -14.16
C LYS A 16 74.03 -6.64 -13.98
N GLN A 17 73.30 -7.74 -14.15
CA GLN A 17 71.88 -7.82 -13.85
C GLN A 17 71.64 -7.85 -12.34
N PHE A 18 72.47 -8.57 -11.57
CA PHE A 18 72.37 -8.59 -10.11
C PHE A 18 72.62 -7.20 -9.51
N GLU A 19 73.64 -6.49 -9.96
CA GLU A 19 73.94 -5.14 -9.47
C GLU A 19 72.82 -4.14 -9.79
N ARG A 20 72.23 -4.21 -11.00
CA ARG A 20 71.07 -3.39 -11.38
C ARG A 20 69.82 -3.71 -10.57
N LEU A 21 69.56 -4.99 -10.31
CA LEU A 21 68.46 -5.43 -9.45
C LEU A 21 68.68 -4.96 -8.01
N SER A 22 69.88 -5.15 -7.46
CA SER A 22 70.27 -4.69 -6.13
C SER A 22 70.11 -3.18 -5.97
N LEU A 23 70.53 -2.39 -6.96
CA LEU A 23 70.31 -0.93 -6.98
C LEU A 23 68.83 -0.59 -6.90
N ALA A 24 68.00 -1.25 -7.72
CA ALA A 24 66.56 -1.01 -7.73
C ALA A 24 65.89 -1.44 -6.41
N VAL A 25 66.28 -2.60 -5.86
CA VAL A 25 65.80 -3.12 -4.58
C VAL A 25 66.17 -2.17 -3.44
N MET A 26 67.45 -1.81 -3.30
CA MET A 26 67.89 -0.90 -2.24
C MET A 26 67.24 0.49 -2.38
N SER A 27 67.11 0.99 -3.62
CA SER A 27 66.44 2.26 -3.85
C SER A 27 64.95 2.23 -3.47
N CYS A 28 64.30 1.08 -3.68
CA CYS A 28 62.92 0.86 -3.31
C CYS A 28 62.74 0.76 -1.79
N VAL A 29 63.58 -0.01 -1.10
CA VAL A 29 63.54 -0.19 0.36
C VAL A 29 63.73 1.14 1.09
N PHE A 30 64.80 1.88 0.76
CA PHE A 30 65.14 3.12 1.45
C PHE A 30 64.46 4.35 0.85
N LYS A 31 63.61 4.17 -0.16
CA LYS A 31 62.88 5.24 -0.88
C LYS A 31 63.80 6.40 -1.29
N SER A 32 65.04 6.08 -1.62
CA SER A 32 66.13 7.01 -1.91
C SER A 32 66.96 6.43 -3.05
N ARG A 33 67.46 7.25 -3.97
CA ARG A 33 68.18 6.74 -5.14
C ARG A 33 69.60 6.30 -4.73
N PHE A 34 69.90 5.02 -4.93
CA PHE A 34 71.27 4.51 -4.87
C PHE A 34 71.97 4.77 -6.20
N ASP A 35 73.27 5.06 -6.13
CA ASP A 35 74.15 5.21 -7.30
C ASP A 35 75.36 4.28 -7.17
N GLN A 36 76.01 3.97 -8.31
CA GLN A 36 77.21 3.13 -8.35
C GLN A 36 78.44 3.92 -7.87
N TYR A 37 79.29 3.31 -7.04
CA TYR A 37 80.53 3.91 -6.58
C TYR A 37 81.67 3.58 -7.57
N GLY A 38 81.81 4.40 -8.61
CA GLY A 38 82.89 4.27 -9.61
C GLY A 38 82.60 3.26 -10.73
N ARG A 39 83.54 3.16 -11.69
CA ARG A 39 83.49 2.20 -12.83
C ARG A 39 84.48 1.06 -12.63
N GLU A 40 84.22 -0.06 -13.30
CA GLU A 40 85.11 -1.23 -13.35
C GLU A 40 86.55 -0.78 -13.71
N GLY A 41 87.51 -1.09 -12.83
CA GLY A 41 88.92 -0.66 -12.94
C GLY A 41 89.34 0.51 -12.04
N GLN A 42 88.39 1.20 -11.38
CA GLN A 42 88.71 2.17 -10.33
C GLN A 42 88.87 1.49 -8.96
N ARG A 43 89.60 2.10 -8.03
CA ARG A 43 89.66 1.63 -6.63
C ARG A 43 88.31 1.96 -5.96
N GLN A 44 87.46 0.94 -5.83
CA GLN A 44 86.11 1.07 -5.27
C GLN A 44 86.03 0.78 -3.76
N HIS A 45 87.16 0.44 -3.11
CA HIS A 45 87.24 0.20 -1.66
C HIS A 45 86.10 -0.70 -1.13
N GLY A 46 85.78 -1.76 -1.88
CA GLY A 46 84.73 -2.72 -1.52
C GLY A 46 83.28 -2.25 -1.67
N VAL A 47 83.02 -1.00 -2.04
CA VAL A 47 81.66 -0.44 -2.17
C VAL A 47 81.22 -0.45 -3.64
N ASP A 48 80.14 -1.16 -3.96
CA ASP A 48 79.57 -1.20 -5.31
C ASP A 48 78.48 -0.12 -5.48
N LEU A 49 77.60 0.03 -4.49
CA LEU A 49 76.53 1.02 -4.48
C LEU A 49 76.58 1.87 -3.21
N TYR A 50 76.13 3.11 -3.30
CA TYR A 50 75.99 3.97 -2.13
C TYR A 50 74.76 4.86 -2.22
N CYS A 51 74.28 5.31 -1.07
CA CYS A 51 73.22 6.31 -0.95
C CYS A 51 73.45 7.13 0.32
N ARG A 52 73.34 8.45 0.22
CA ARG A 52 73.23 9.32 1.39
C ARG A 52 71.75 9.56 1.68
N LEU A 53 71.30 9.11 2.84
CA LEU A 53 69.93 9.31 3.29
C LEU A 53 69.70 10.78 3.67
N LYS A 54 68.43 11.16 3.84
CA LYS A 54 68.03 12.55 4.18
C LYS A 54 68.52 13.01 5.56
N ASP A 55 68.75 12.08 6.47
CA ASP A 55 69.30 12.33 7.81
C ASP A 55 70.83 12.50 7.80
N GLY A 56 71.48 12.36 6.63
CA GLY A 56 72.92 12.46 6.45
C GLY A 56 73.66 11.12 6.53
N SER A 57 72.98 10.04 6.94
CA SER A 57 73.57 8.71 7.08
C SER A 57 74.00 8.15 5.72
N LEU A 58 75.19 7.54 5.66
CA LEU A 58 75.70 6.91 4.45
C LEU A 58 75.46 5.39 4.47
N ILE A 59 74.69 4.92 3.51
CA ILE A 59 74.55 3.50 3.20
C ILE A 59 75.54 3.14 2.11
N ALA A 60 76.37 2.14 2.38
CA ALA A 60 77.21 1.50 1.38
C ALA A 60 76.75 0.05 1.17
N VAL A 61 76.86 -0.43 -0.06
CA VAL A 61 76.41 -1.76 -0.44
C VAL A 61 77.50 -2.43 -1.24
N GLN A 62 77.83 -3.66 -0.87
CA GLN A 62 78.61 -4.55 -1.69
C GLN A 62 77.72 -5.68 -2.21
N CYS A 63 77.69 -5.87 -3.51
CA CYS A 63 77.11 -7.05 -4.10
C CYS A 63 78.18 -8.18 -4.07
N LYS A 64 77.81 -9.42 -3.78
CA LYS A 64 78.73 -10.57 -3.88
C LYS A 64 78.16 -11.61 -4.84
N GLY A 65 78.94 -11.92 -5.89
CA GLY A 65 78.52 -12.80 -6.98
C GLY A 65 79.34 -12.69 -8.27
N ARG A 66 80.67 -12.51 -8.22
CA ARG A 66 81.53 -12.42 -9.42
C ARG A 66 81.34 -13.64 -10.34
N ASN A 67 81.53 -13.48 -11.65
CA ASN A 67 81.17 -14.44 -12.73
C ASN A 67 81.50 -15.93 -12.47
N GLU A 68 82.54 -16.28 -11.71
CA GLU A 68 82.92 -17.67 -11.39
C GLU A 68 82.21 -18.24 -10.12
N ASN A 69 81.53 -17.39 -9.36
CA ASN A 69 80.93 -17.67 -8.04
C ASN A 69 79.45 -17.27 -7.95
N LEU A 70 78.82 -16.83 -9.05
CA LEU A 70 77.38 -16.54 -9.08
C LEU A 70 76.61 -17.85 -8.78
N GLY A 71 75.91 -17.91 -7.64
CA GLY A 71 75.23 -19.12 -7.15
C GLY A 71 76.03 -20.00 -6.19
N LYS A 72 77.31 -19.71 -5.90
CA LYS A 72 78.03 -20.34 -4.78
C LYS A 72 77.63 -19.70 -3.45
N ASN A 73 77.74 -20.44 -2.35
CA ASN A 73 77.44 -19.92 -1.02
C ASN A 73 78.50 -18.89 -0.60
N LEU A 74 78.04 -17.72 -0.14
CA LEU A 74 78.89 -16.72 0.50
C LEU A 74 79.50 -17.32 1.78
N THR A 75 80.81 -17.18 1.98
CA THR A 75 81.50 -17.72 3.17
C THR A 75 81.75 -16.64 4.23
N LEU A 76 81.94 -17.05 5.49
CA LEU A 76 82.28 -16.13 6.59
C LEU A 76 83.56 -15.33 6.30
N ALA A 77 84.56 -15.95 5.67
CA ALA A 77 85.78 -15.28 5.26
C ALA A 77 85.51 -14.17 4.22
N GLN A 78 84.57 -14.38 3.30
CA GLN A 78 84.18 -13.38 2.31
C GLN A 78 83.40 -12.21 2.94
N VAL A 79 82.62 -12.45 3.99
CA VAL A 79 81.95 -11.39 4.77
C VAL A 79 82.99 -10.56 5.53
N ASN A 80 83.95 -11.19 6.20
CA ASN A 80 85.03 -10.46 6.87
C ASN A 80 85.87 -9.64 5.87
N GLN A 81 86.20 -10.24 4.73
CA GLN A 81 86.95 -9.56 3.68
C GLN A 81 86.17 -8.38 3.09
N ALA A 82 84.86 -8.52 2.88
CA ALA A 82 83.98 -7.43 2.45
C ALA A 82 84.05 -6.23 3.38
N VAL A 83 83.97 -6.47 4.69
CA VAL A 83 84.07 -5.39 5.69
C VAL A 83 85.46 -4.78 5.71
N LEU A 84 86.53 -5.58 5.66
CA LEU A 84 87.91 -5.10 5.62
C LEU A 84 88.18 -4.23 4.38
N GLU A 85 87.62 -4.57 3.22
CA GLU A 85 87.78 -3.77 1.98
C GLU A 85 87.21 -2.35 2.12
N THR A 86 86.21 -2.16 2.98
CA THR A 86 85.58 -0.84 3.24
C THR A 86 86.34 0.04 4.22
N GLU A 87 87.37 -0.47 4.89
CA GLU A 87 88.14 0.27 5.89
C GLU A 87 88.90 1.47 5.31
N ASP A 88 89.33 1.36 4.05
CA ASP A 88 90.01 2.42 3.31
C ASP A 88 89.04 3.37 2.58
N PHE A 89 87.72 3.22 2.80
CA PHE A 89 86.72 4.06 2.14
C PHE A 89 86.74 5.49 2.74
N PRO A 90 86.83 6.55 1.92
CA PRO A 90 87.13 7.91 2.40
C PRO A 90 86.00 8.58 3.21
N PHE A 91 84.82 7.99 3.26
CA PHE A 91 83.67 8.53 4.00
C PHE A 91 83.22 7.56 5.10
N LYS A 92 82.70 8.06 6.21
CA LYS A 92 82.11 7.21 7.24
C LYS A 92 80.90 6.48 6.67
N ILE A 93 80.89 5.15 6.77
CA ILE A 93 79.75 4.29 6.43
C ILE A 93 78.95 4.03 7.71
N ASP A 94 77.68 4.44 7.73
CA ASP A 94 76.77 4.25 8.87
C ASP A 94 76.03 2.91 8.79
N HIS A 95 75.72 2.45 7.57
CA HIS A 95 75.15 1.12 7.32
C HIS A 95 75.82 0.46 6.11
N PHE A 96 76.35 -0.74 6.29
CA PHE A 96 76.97 -1.52 5.23
C PHE A 96 76.16 -2.78 4.93
N PHE A 97 75.69 -2.92 3.69
CA PHE A 97 74.92 -4.08 3.24
C PHE A 97 75.75 -4.96 2.31
N ILE A 98 75.72 -6.26 2.53
CA ILE A 98 76.27 -7.27 1.63
C ILE A 98 75.10 -8.02 1.01
N LEU A 99 74.89 -7.83 -0.29
CA LEU A 99 73.80 -8.48 -1.03
C LEU A 99 74.35 -9.69 -1.80
N THR A 100 73.68 -10.84 -1.70
CA THR A 100 74.10 -12.06 -2.40
C THR A 100 72.92 -12.83 -3.02
N THR A 101 73.22 -13.57 -4.09
CA THR A 101 72.28 -14.54 -4.70
C THR A 101 72.28 -15.91 -3.98
N SER A 102 73.13 -16.07 -2.96
CA SER A 102 73.11 -17.24 -2.08
C SER A 102 71.83 -17.26 -1.21
N PRO A 103 71.33 -18.43 -0.79
CA PRO A 103 70.25 -18.52 0.19
C PRO A 103 70.58 -17.78 1.49
N HIS A 104 69.56 -17.44 2.27
CA HIS A 104 69.76 -16.89 3.61
C HIS A 104 70.44 -17.95 4.51
N ASP A 105 71.49 -17.56 5.24
CA ASP A 105 72.27 -18.45 6.09
C ASP A 105 72.45 -17.83 7.48
N LYS A 106 72.03 -18.55 8.52
CA LYS A 106 72.12 -18.13 9.92
C LYS A 106 73.56 -17.81 10.33
N HIS A 107 74.56 -18.54 9.83
CA HIS A 107 75.96 -18.30 10.16
C HIS A 107 76.45 -16.95 9.61
N LEU A 108 76.02 -16.58 8.41
CA LEU A 108 76.34 -15.28 7.81
C LEU A 108 75.67 -14.13 8.55
N THR A 109 74.40 -14.30 8.93
CA THR A 109 73.66 -13.32 9.73
C THR A 109 74.30 -13.14 11.10
N ASN A 110 74.62 -14.23 11.80
CA ASN A 110 75.31 -14.17 13.10
C ASN A 110 76.64 -13.43 12.99
N ARG A 111 77.43 -13.69 11.94
CA ARG A 111 78.71 -13.01 11.76
C ARG A 111 78.56 -11.52 11.44
N ALA A 112 77.52 -11.13 10.70
CA ALA A 112 77.22 -9.73 10.43
C ALA A 112 76.85 -8.97 11.72
N LEU A 113 76.11 -9.63 12.63
CA LEU A 113 75.79 -9.10 13.95
C LEU A 113 77.05 -8.96 14.83
N GLU A 114 77.90 -9.98 14.91
CA GLU A 114 79.19 -9.91 15.61
C GLU A 114 80.06 -8.76 15.07
N LEU A 115 80.18 -8.63 13.75
CA LEU A 115 80.90 -7.52 13.10
C LEU A 115 80.29 -6.17 13.43
N THR A 116 78.97 -6.08 13.57
CA THR A 116 78.29 -4.86 13.97
C THR A 116 78.66 -4.48 15.41
N GLU A 117 78.69 -5.44 16.33
CA GLU A 117 79.12 -5.22 17.72
C GLU A 117 80.60 -4.82 17.80
N GLU A 118 81.49 -5.52 17.08
CA GLU A 118 82.93 -5.21 16.98
C GLU A 118 83.15 -3.77 16.44
N ARG A 119 82.39 -3.37 15.42
CA ARG A 119 82.46 -2.04 14.79
C ARG A 119 81.90 -0.93 15.67
N ALA A 120 80.86 -1.22 16.45
CA ALA A 120 80.26 -0.26 17.37
C ALA A 120 81.26 0.21 18.45
N ILE A 121 82.12 -0.69 18.95
CA ILE A 121 83.17 -0.36 19.94
C ILE A 121 84.12 0.73 19.43
N VAL A 122 84.41 0.74 18.12
CA VAL A 122 85.30 1.71 17.47
C VAL A 122 84.54 2.84 16.76
N GLY A 123 83.25 3.02 17.05
CA GLY A 123 82.41 4.12 16.52
C GLY A 123 82.03 4.01 15.04
N LYS A 124 82.10 2.80 14.45
CA LYS A 124 81.74 2.52 13.06
C LYS A 124 80.31 1.98 12.93
N GLY A 125 79.77 2.07 11.71
CA GLY A 125 78.39 1.68 11.39
C GLY A 125 78.14 0.17 11.34
N THR A 126 76.87 -0.20 11.12
CA THR A 126 76.37 -1.59 11.13
C THR A 126 76.72 -2.36 9.86
N VAL A 127 76.64 -3.70 9.93
CA VAL A 127 76.84 -4.62 8.81
C VAL A 127 75.65 -5.57 8.73
N ASP A 128 75.05 -5.67 7.55
CA ASP A 128 73.90 -6.54 7.27
C ASP A 128 74.16 -7.40 6.03
N VAL A 129 73.72 -8.67 6.05
CA VAL A 129 73.85 -9.60 4.92
C VAL A 129 72.47 -10.01 4.42
N TRP A 130 72.16 -9.72 3.16
CA TRP A 130 70.89 -10.11 2.53
C TRP A 130 71.13 -11.19 1.48
N GLY A 131 70.57 -12.38 1.75
CA GLY A 131 70.50 -13.46 0.79
C GLY A 131 69.34 -13.31 -0.20
N TRP A 132 69.24 -14.25 -1.15
CA TRP A 132 68.25 -14.23 -2.23
C TRP A 132 66.81 -14.15 -1.72
N GLY A 133 66.46 -14.90 -0.68
CA GLY A 133 65.10 -14.88 -0.12
C GLY A 133 64.68 -13.52 0.44
N ALA A 134 65.62 -12.73 0.99
CA ALA A 134 65.33 -11.37 1.45
C ALA A 134 65.08 -10.43 0.26
N LEU A 135 65.84 -10.58 -0.83
CA LEU A 135 65.63 -9.83 -2.06
C LEU A 135 64.28 -10.21 -2.73
N GLU A 136 63.92 -11.49 -2.75
CA GLU A 136 62.64 -11.98 -3.29
C GLU A 136 61.44 -11.40 -2.55
N ALA A 137 61.50 -11.34 -1.22
CA ALA A 137 60.43 -10.74 -0.41
C ALA A 137 60.19 -9.28 -0.81
N VAL A 138 61.26 -8.50 -0.97
CA VAL A 138 61.14 -7.10 -1.43
C VAL A 138 60.58 -7.03 -2.86
N ILE A 139 60.97 -7.92 -3.76
CA ILE A 139 60.43 -7.95 -5.14
C ILE A 139 58.92 -8.28 -5.12
N GLN A 140 58.50 -9.24 -4.29
CA GLN A 140 57.10 -9.65 -4.18
C GLN A 140 56.19 -8.53 -3.67
N GLU A 141 56.70 -7.67 -2.79
CA GLU A 141 55.93 -6.58 -2.20
C GLU A 141 55.85 -5.33 -3.11
N ASN A 142 56.68 -5.26 -4.16
CA ASN A 142 56.82 -4.04 -4.98
C ASN A 142 56.49 -4.29 -6.45
N ALA A 143 55.28 -3.89 -6.87
CA ALA A 143 54.79 -4.05 -8.24
C ALA A 143 55.70 -3.40 -9.30
N SER A 144 56.35 -2.28 -8.99
CA SER A 144 57.28 -1.60 -9.91
C SER A 144 58.56 -2.42 -10.19
N LEU A 145 59.06 -3.16 -9.19
CA LEU A 145 60.19 -4.08 -9.36
C LEU A 145 59.77 -5.30 -10.20
N GLN A 146 58.55 -5.81 -9.99
CA GLN A 146 57.99 -6.91 -10.78
C GLN A 146 57.82 -6.52 -12.25
N GLU A 147 57.27 -5.35 -12.54
CA GLU A 147 57.11 -4.89 -13.93
C GLU A 147 58.44 -4.64 -14.63
N SER A 148 59.44 -4.11 -13.92
CA SER A 148 60.72 -3.73 -14.52
C SER A 148 61.66 -4.92 -14.74
N PHE A 149 61.68 -5.89 -13.82
CA PHE A 149 62.64 -7.01 -13.84
C PHE A 149 61.98 -8.36 -14.15
N TYR A 150 60.66 -8.50 -13.99
CA TYR A 150 59.92 -9.76 -14.15
C TYR A 150 58.58 -9.59 -14.92
N PRO A 151 58.57 -8.98 -16.13
CA PRO A 151 57.32 -8.64 -16.85
C PRO A 151 56.47 -9.85 -17.25
N ASP A 152 57.09 -11.03 -17.36
CA ASP A 152 56.43 -12.28 -17.77
C ASP A 152 55.52 -12.90 -16.68
N TYR A 153 55.49 -12.32 -15.47
CA TYR A 153 54.76 -12.86 -14.33
C TYR A 153 53.28 -12.40 -14.22
N LYS A 154 52.72 -11.78 -15.27
CA LYS A 154 51.29 -11.36 -15.30
C LYS A 154 50.36 -12.55 -15.61
N PRO A 155 49.24 -12.74 -14.87
CA PRO A 155 48.30 -13.82 -15.17
C PRO A 155 47.57 -13.58 -16.50
N LYS A 156 47.65 -14.53 -17.44
CA LYS A 156 46.91 -14.50 -18.71
C LYS A 156 45.49 -15.00 -18.51
N ILE A 157 44.49 -14.17 -18.81
CA ILE A 157 43.06 -14.55 -18.74
C ILE A 157 42.72 -15.43 -19.97
N SER A 158 42.20 -16.63 -19.73
CA SER A 158 41.85 -17.63 -20.77
C SER A 158 40.52 -17.31 -21.49
N LEU A 159 40.41 -17.68 -22.78
CA LEU A 159 39.18 -17.59 -23.61
C LEU A 159 37.93 -18.18 -22.92
N ARG A 160 38.09 -19.28 -22.17
CA ARG A 160 37.00 -19.89 -21.39
C ARG A 160 36.47 -18.95 -20.31
N GLY A 161 37.35 -18.16 -19.68
CA GLY A 161 36.96 -17.15 -18.70
C GLY A 161 36.17 -15.98 -19.31
N TRP A 162 36.35 -15.72 -20.61
CA TRP A 162 35.61 -14.67 -21.31
C TRP A 162 34.17 -15.12 -21.63
N PHE A 163 34.00 -16.33 -22.16
CA PHE A 163 32.67 -16.91 -22.41
C PHE A 163 31.82 -17.02 -21.13
N LEU A 164 32.43 -17.40 -20.00
CA LEU A 164 31.74 -17.50 -18.72
C LEU A 164 31.25 -16.13 -18.21
N ARG A 165 32.05 -15.07 -18.41
CA ARG A 165 31.67 -13.70 -18.05
C ARG A 165 30.54 -13.16 -18.94
N VAL A 166 30.57 -13.42 -20.25
CA VAL A 166 29.49 -13.01 -21.17
C VAL A 166 28.20 -13.77 -20.87
N GLY A 167 28.28 -15.08 -20.62
CA GLY A 167 27.12 -15.87 -20.20
C GLY A 167 26.47 -15.34 -18.92
N LEU A 168 27.29 -15.03 -17.90
CA LEU A 168 26.81 -14.41 -16.66
C LEU A 168 26.16 -13.03 -16.91
N ALA A 169 26.80 -12.17 -17.71
CA ALA A 169 26.26 -10.85 -18.03
C ALA A 169 24.90 -10.94 -18.76
N SER A 170 24.76 -11.89 -19.69
CA SER A 170 23.50 -12.14 -20.40
C SER A 170 22.40 -12.62 -19.45
N CYS A 171 22.72 -13.51 -18.50
CA CYS A 171 21.75 -13.96 -17.49
C CYS A 171 21.28 -12.81 -16.60
N PHE A 172 22.18 -11.93 -16.15
CA PHE A 172 21.82 -10.75 -15.37
C PHE A 172 20.92 -9.78 -16.16
N PHE A 173 21.22 -9.57 -17.45
CA PHE A 173 20.40 -8.73 -18.30
C PHE A 173 18.98 -9.29 -18.48
N VAL A 174 18.84 -10.58 -18.77
CA VAL A 174 17.51 -11.23 -18.88
C VAL A 174 16.75 -11.15 -17.55
N ALA A 175 17.41 -11.39 -16.42
CA ALA A 175 16.76 -11.27 -15.10
C ALA A 175 16.28 -9.84 -14.82
N ALA A 176 17.05 -8.82 -15.21
CA ALA A 176 16.65 -7.43 -15.08
C ALA A 176 15.46 -7.07 -15.98
N VAL A 177 15.43 -7.56 -17.22
CA VAL A 177 14.31 -7.36 -18.15
C VAL A 177 13.05 -8.04 -17.65
N VAL A 178 13.14 -9.30 -17.19
CA VAL A 178 11.98 -10.01 -16.63
C VAL A 178 11.49 -9.35 -15.34
N GLY A 179 12.41 -8.93 -14.47
CA GLY A 179 12.08 -8.22 -13.23
C GLY A 179 11.38 -6.89 -13.48
N THR A 180 11.89 -6.09 -14.41
CA THR A 180 11.26 -4.81 -14.81
C THR A 180 9.92 -5.02 -15.48
N HIS A 181 9.78 -6.02 -16.37
CA HIS A 181 8.50 -6.33 -16.98
C HIS A 181 7.47 -6.75 -15.94
N LYS A 182 7.80 -7.68 -15.03
CA LYS A 182 6.93 -8.07 -13.92
C LYS A 182 6.57 -6.91 -12.99
N TYR A 183 7.51 -6.00 -12.72
CA TYR A 183 7.26 -4.82 -11.90
C TYR A 183 6.30 -3.85 -12.58
N LEU A 184 6.49 -3.58 -13.87
CA LEU A 184 5.62 -2.69 -14.65
C LEU A 184 4.23 -3.28 -14.85
N THR A 185 4.10 -4.59 -15.13
CA THR A 185 2.78 -5.25 -15.21
C THR A 185 2.08 -5.24 -13.86
N TYR A 186 2.81 -5.51 -12.76
CA TYR A 186 2.25 -5.41 -11.41
C TYR A 186 1.74 -3.99 -11.08
N GLN A 187 2.49 -2.94 -11.46
CA GLN A 187 2.02 -1.57 -11.31
C GLN A 187 0.79 -1.26 -12.18
N ALA A 188 0.74 -1.73 -13.42
CA ALA A 188 -0.39 -1.51 -14.31
C ALA A 188 -1.66 -2.22 -13.80
N ASP A 189 -1.54 -3.48 -13.40
CA ASP A 189 -2.65 -4.28 -12.86
C ASP A 189 -3.19 -3.66 -11.57
N THR A 190 -2.32 -3.20 -10.67
CA THR A 190 -2.73 -2.51 -9.43
C THR A 190 -3.41 -1.16 -9.72
N ALA A 191 -2.91 -0.37 -10.67
CA ALA A 191 -3.54 0.88 -11.08
C ALA A 191 -4.93 0.64 -11.69
N GLN A 192 -5.07 -0.36 -12.56
CA GLN A 192 -6.35 -0.73 -13.18
C GLN A 192 -7.35 -1.24 -12.15
N MET A 193 -6.92 -2.07 -11.20
CA MET A 193 -7.78 -2.56 -10.12
C MET A 193 -8.24 -1.43 -9.19
N ASN A 194 -7.36 -0.49 -8.85
CA ASN A 194 -7.72 0.68 -8.07
C ASN A 194 -8.74 1.56 -8.80
N GLN A 195 -8.55 1.79 -10.11
CA GLN A 195 -9.51 2.57 -10.90
C GLN A 195 -10.89 1.89 -10.96
N ALA A 196 -10.93 0.58 -11.25
CA ALA A 196 -12.18 -0.17 -11.28
C ALA A 196 -12.87 -0.22 -9.90
N THR A 197 -12.10 -0.24 -8.82
CA THR A 197 -12.61 -0.16 -7.44
C THR A 197 -13.21 1.22 -7.17
N VAL A 198 -12.53 2.31 -7.55
CA VAL A 198 -13.03 3.68 -7.38
C VAL A 198 -14.30 3.92 -8.20
N GLU A 199 -14.35 3.45 -9.45
CA GLU A 199 -15.54 3.53 -10.30
C GLU A 199 -16.74 2.78 -9.67
N GLY A 200 -16.52 1.53 -9.24
CA GLY A 200 -17.57 0.73 -8.60
C GLY A 200 -18.10 1.33 -7.28
N LEU A 201 -17.20 1.89 -6.45
CA LEU A 201 -17.60 2.58 -5.23
C LEU A 201 -18.35 3.89 -5.52
N THR A 202 -17.94 4.65 -6.54
CA THR A 202 -18.60 5.90 -6.93
C THR A 202 -20.03 5.63 -7.40
N GLU A 203 -20.24 4.59 -8.20
CA GLU A 203 -21.57 4.18 -8.65
C GLU A 203 -22.46 3.71 -7.49
N TYR A 204 -21.90 2.96 -6.52
CA TYR A 204 -22.64 2.61 -5.31
C TYR A 204 -23.04 3.85 -4.49
N MET A 205 -22.12 4.82 -4.35
CA MET A 205 -22.41 6.07 -3.64
C MET A 205 -23.52 6.88 -4.32
N ASP A 206 -23.52 6.97 -5.66
CA ASP A 206 -24.58 7.65 -6.42
C ASP A 206 -25.95 6.99 -6.21
N LEU A 207 -26.00 5.65 -6.22
CA LEU A 207 -27.22 4.90 -5.91
C LEU A 207 -27.69 5.12 -4.47
N ASN A 208 -26.76 5.19 -3.51
CA ASN A 208 -27.07 5.47 -2.10
C ASN A 208 -27.61 6.90 -1.92
N ASP A 209 -26.99 7.90 -2.55
CA ASP A 209 -27.45 9.29 -2.52
C ASP A 209 -28.84 9.43 -3.15
N ARG A 210 -29.07 8.74 -4.27
CA ARG A 210 -30.39 8.67 -4.89
C ARG A 210 -31.43 8.04 -3.96
N LEU A 211 -31.07 6.97 -3.25
CA LEU A 211 -31.97 6.33 -2.28
C LEU A 211 -32.30 7.26 -1.11
N ILE A 212 -31.32 8.03 -0.62
CA ILE A 212 -31.53 9.07 0.41
C ILE A 212 -32.54 10.10 -0.10
N GLN A 213 -32.35 10.66 -1.30
CA GLN A 213 -33.27 11.65 -1.88
C GLN A 213 -34.70 11.11 -2.03
N ILE A 214 -34.85 9.85 -2.44
CA ILE A 214 -36.16 9.19 -2.54
C ILE A 214 -36.81 9.10 -1.16
N TYR A 215 -36.06 8.67 -0.15
CA TYR A 215 -36.56 8.55 1.22
C TYR A 215 -36.86 9.90 1.86
N GLU A 216 -36.09 10.95 1.57
CA GLU A 216 -36.40 12.34 1.97
C GLU A 216 -37.70 12.83 1.31
N GLY A 217 -37.91 12.51 0.02
CA GLY A 217 -39.17 12.79 -0.67
C GLY A 217 -40.36 12.05 -0.05
N CYS A 218 -40.20 10.77 0.26
CA CYS A 218 -41.17 9.96 0.99
C CYS A 218 -41.49 10.57 2.37
N LEU A 219 -40.45 10.88 3.15
CA LEU A 219 -40.60 11.49 4.47
C LEU A 219 -41.32 12.84 4.38
N GLY A 220 -40.95 13.68 3.41
CA GLY A 220 -41.57 14.99 3.20
C GLY A 220 -43.04 14.92 2.79
N MET A 221 -43.47 13.85 2.10
CA MET A 221 -44.88 13.57 1.83
C MET A 221 -45.60 13.12 3.11
N LEU A 222 -45.00 12.20 3.86
CA LEU A 222 -45.55 11.71 5.13
C LEU A 222 -45.66 12.81 6.19
N ASP A 223 -44.70 13.74 6.26
CA ASP A 223 -44.71 14.87 7.19
C ASP A 223 -45.92 15.79 6.99
N LYS A 224 -46.28 16.03 5.72
CA LYS A 224 -47.36 16.97 5.35
C LYS A 224 -48.74 16.36 5.54
N GLU A 225 -48.90 15.07 5.24
CA GLU A 225 -50.20 14.41 5.29
C GLU A 225 -50.44 13.75 6.65
N THR A 226 -51.67 13.85 7.15
CA THR A 226 -52.07 13.07 8.33
C THR A 226 -52.18 11.59 7.98
N PHE A 227 -52.66 11.26 6.79
CA PHE A 227 -52.78 9.88 6.30
C PHE A 227 -52.37 9.85 4.83
N ALA A 228 -51.43 8.98 4.48
CA ALA A 228 -51.01 8.79 3.10
C ALA A 228 -51.83 7.67 2.45
N PHE A 229 -52.47 7.97 1.32
CA PHE A 229 -53.25 7.01 0.55
C PHE A 229 -52.36 6.15 -0.35
N SER A 230 -52.80 4.93 -0.69
CA SER A 230 -51.94 3.89 -1.25
C SER A 230 -51.27 4.32 -2.55
N TYR A 231 -51.98 5.02 -3.44
CA TYR A 231 -51.40 5.51 -4.69
C TYR A 231 -50.24 6.47 -4.45
N SER A 232 -50.44 7.49 -3.61
CA SER A 232 -49.38 8.45 -3.26
C SER A 232 -48.24 7.76 -2.51
N PHE A 233 -48.55 6.90 -1.54
CA PHE A 233 -47.54 6.13 -0.82
C PHE A 233 -46.69 5.29 -1.78
N GLN A 234 -47.31 4.63 -2.76
CA GLN A 234 -46.60 3.87 -3.79
C GLN A 234 -45.66 4.73 -4.63
N GLN A 235 -46.12 5.90 -5.10
CA GLN A 235 -45.32 6.77 -5.95
C GLN A 235 -44.10 7.34 -5.22
N PHE A 236 -44.23 7.69 -3.94
CA PHE A 236 -43.16 8.32 -3.16
C PHE A 236 -42.25 7.31 -2.44
N CYS A 237 -42.81 6.23 -1.89
CA CYS A 237 -42.12 5.40 -0.90
C CYS A 237 -41.85 3.96 -1.36
N ILE A 238 -42.54 3.45 -2.38
CA ILE A 238 -42.43 2.04 -2.80
C ILE A 238 -41.73 1.90 -4.15
N VAL A 239 -42.34 2.40 -5.22
CA VAL A 239 -41.87 2.21 -6.59
C VAL A 239 -40.44 2.75 -6.81
N PRO A 240 -40.08 3.98 -6.38
CA PRO A 240 -38.72 4.48 -6.59
C PRO A 240 -37.68 3.75 -5.72
N VAL A 241 -38.07 3.35 -4.50
CA VAL A 241 -37.21 2.60 -3.58
C VAL A 241 -36.89 1.22 -4.15
N GLU A 242 -37.91 0.48 -4.60
CA GLU A 242 -37.74 -0.85 -5.19
C GLU A 242 -36.76 -0.84 -6.36
N ARG A 243 -36.93 0.11 -7.28
CA ARG A 243 -36.06 0.26 -8.46
C ARG A 243 -34.60 0.53 -8.04
N THR A 244 -34.40 1.38 -7.05
CA THR A 244 -33.07 1.78 -6.60
C THR A 244 -32.40 0.66 -5.81
N LEU A 245 -33.11 -0.03 -4.91
CA LEU A 245 -32.59 -1.20 -4.19
C LEU A 245 -32.20 -2.33 -5.14
N ASN A 246 -33.03 -2.63 -6.15
CA ASN A 246 -32.69 -3.63 -7.17
C ASN A 246 -31.41 -3.24 -7.96
N ALA A 247 -31.21 -1.96 -8.24
CA ALA A 247 -30.00 -1.47 -8.89
C ALA A 247 -28.77 -1.59 -7.98
N MET A 248 -28.91 -1.27 -6.69
CA MET A 248 -27.84 -1.42 -5.70
C MET A 248 -27.41 -2.88 -5.54
N GLU A 249 -28.34 -3.82 -5.46
CA GLU A 249 -28.04 -5.26 -5.38
C GLU A 249 -27.27 -5.75 -6.61
N HIS A 250 -27.73 -5.38 -7.81
CA HIS A 250 -27.04 -5.73 -9.04
C HIS A 250 -25.61 -5.16 -9.06
N GLN A 251 -25.43 -3.93 -8.57
CA GLN A 251 -24.12 -3.31 -8.49
C GLN A 251 -23.20 -4.00 -7.48
N VAL A 252 -23.69 -4.33 -6.29
CA VAL A 252 -22.90 -5.05 -5.28
C VAL A 252 -22.50 -6.43 -5.79
N GLN A 253 -23.39 -7.15 -6.47
CA GLN A 253 -23.07 -8.44 -7.11
C GLN A 253 -21.97 -8.29 -8.17
N HIS A 254 -22.05 -7.29 -9.04
CA HIS A 254 -21.04 -7.05 -10.06
C HIS A 254 -19.69 -6.61 -9.47
N ALA A 255 -19.72 -5.78 -8.43
CA ALA A 255 -18.53 -5.33 -7.70
C ALA A 255 -17.88 -6.45 -6.87
N SER A 256 -18.66 -7.43 -6.39
CA SER A 256 -18.16 -8.54 -5.58
C SER A 256 -17.13 -9.42 -6.30
N LEU A 257 -17.13 -9.43 -7.64
CA LEU A 257 -16.14 -10.12 -8.47
C LEU A 257 -14.75 -9.46 -8.46
N LYS A 258 -14.63 -8.25 -7.90
CA LYS A 258 -13.44 -7.38 -8.02
C LYS A 258 -12.90 -6.86 -6.67
N ILE A 259 -13.56 -7.12 -5.54
CA ILE A 259 -13.26 -6.53 -4.22
C ILE A 259 -12.98 -7.61 -3.15
N ASP A 260 -12.30 -7.24 -2.06
CA ASP A 260 -12.06 -8.07 -0.87
C ASP A 260 -13.39 -8.61 -0.26
N ILE A 261 -13.41 -9.92 -0.01
CA ILE A 261 -14.55 -10.70 0.50
C ILE A 261 -15.08 -10.13 1.84
N ALA A 262 -14.21 -9.58 2.70
CA ALA A 262 -14.62 -9.08 4.01
C ALA A 262 -15.48 -7.80 3.93
N ALA A 263 -15.19 -6.90 2.98
CA ALA A 263 -15.96 -5.67 2.78
C ALA A 263 -17.33 -5.95 2.13
N ILE A 264 -17.40 -6.95 1.26
CA ILE A 264 -18.64 -7.38 0.58
C ILE A 264 -19.63 -7.98 1.59
N ASN A 265 -19.16 -8.81 2.53
CA ASN A 265 -20.03 -9.41 3.55
C ASN A 265 -20.72 -8.35 4.43
N GLN A 266 -20.08 -7.20 4.68
CA GLN A 266 -20.70 -6.10 5.41
C GLN A 266 -21.76 -5.37 4.59
N LEU A 267 -21.51 -5.16 3.29
CA LEU A 267 -22.48 -4.55 2.37
C LEU A 267 -23.74 -5.41 2.21
N ASP A 268 -23.59 -6.73 2.17
CA ASP A 268 -24.70 -7.67 2.02
C ASP A 268 -25.67 -7.62 3.22
N VAL A 269 -25.13 -7.61 4.45
CA VAL A 269 -25.91 -7.45 5.68
C VAL A 269 -26.67 -6.11 5.71
N LEU A 270 -26.07 -5.05 5.19
CA LEU A 270 -26.71 -3.73 5.12
C LEU A 270 -27.83 -3.70 4.06
N LEU A 271 -27.64 -4.33 2.90
CA LEU A 271 -28.69 -4.47 1.89
C LEU A 271 -29.87 -5.31 2.40
N ASP A 272 -29.61 -6.39 3.12
CA ASP A 272 -30.65 -7.20 3.77
C ASP A 272 -31.50 -6.37 4.74
N LEU A 273 -30.88 -5.49 5.51
CA LEU A 273 -31.58 -4.56 6.39
C LEU A 273 -32.46 -3.59 5.60
N LEU A 274 -31.94 -2.98 4.53
CA LEU A 274 -32.70 -2.08 3.67
C LEU A 274 -33.89 -2.78 2.99
N ARG A 275 -33.75 -4.06 2.64
CA ARG A 275 -34.83 -4.90 2.14
C ARG A 275 -35.92 -5.13 3.18
N GLU A 276 -35.53 -5.39 4.42
CA GLU A 276 -36.50 -5.55 5.50
C GLU A 276 -37.24 -4.25 5.80
N ASP A 277 -36.53 -3.11 5.77
CA ASP A 277 -37.13 -1.79 5.90
C ASP A 277 -38.08 -1.45 4.74
N TYR A 278 -37.73 -1.81 3.51
CA TYR A 278 -38.63 -1.73 2.34
C TYR A 278 -39.89 -2.59 2.53
N ARG A 279 -39.77 -3.81 3.11
CA ARG A 279 -40.93 -4.65 3.43
C ARG A 279 -41.87 -3.98 4.42
N GLN A 280 -41.37 -3.25 5.41
CA GLN A 280 -42.23 -2.52 6.34
C GLN A 280 -43.06 -1.45 5.62
N GLY A 281 -42.46 -0.75 4.65
CA GLY A 281 -43.18 0.17 3.76
C GLY A 281 -44.26 -0.53 2.94
N LEU A 282 -43.97 -1.71 2.38
CA LEU A 282 -44.95 -2.51 1.65
C LEU A 282 -46.14 -2.92 2.54
N ILE A 283 -45.88 -3.36 3.77
CA ILE A 283 -46.92 -3.72 4.74
C ILE A 283 -47.81 -2.50 5.03
N ALA A 284 -47.23 -1.34 5.29
CA ALA A 284 -47.99 -0.10 5.51
C ALA A 284 -48.87 0.24 4.30
N ASN A 285 -48.33 0.12 3.09
CA ASN A 285 -49.10 0.36 1.87
C ASN A 285 -50.23 -0.67 1.65
N GLN A 286 -49.99 -1.95 1.97
CA GLN A 286 -51.00 -3.01 1.88
C GLN A 286 -52.16 -2.80 2.86
N MET A 287 -51.85 -2.46 4.12
CA MET A 287 -52.88 -2.14 5.12
C MET A 287 -53.69 -0.91 4.70
N THR A 288 -53.03 0.07 4.07
CA THR A 288 -53.68 1.25 3.50
C THR A 288 -54.64 0.89 2.36
N ASP A 289 -54.23 0.07 1.39
CA ASP A 289 -55.10 -0.36 0.29
C ASP A 289 -56.27 -1.22 0.78
N PHE A 290 -56.09 -2.00 1.86
CA PHE A 290 -57.19 -2.74 2.49
C PHE A 290 -58.25 -1.80 3.08
N PHE A 291 -57.85 -0.74 3.80
CA PHE A 291 -58.76 0.31 4.26
C PHE A 291 -59.47 1.00 3.08
N GLU A 292 -58.71 1.38 2.04
CA GLU A 292 -59.25 2.03 0.84
C GLU A 292 -60.21 1.13 0.05
N GLN A 293 -59.97 -0.18 -0.01
CA GLN A 293 -60.88 -1.13 -0.61
C GLN A 293 -62.25 -1.07 0.06
N GLY A 294 -62.29 -0.97 1.38
CA GLY A 294 -63.54 -0.77 2.12
C GLY A 294 -64.27 0.52 1.74
N ILE A 295 -63.53 1.61 1.46
CA ILE A 295 -64.11 2.86 0.93
C ILE A 295 -64.67 2.63 -0.47
N ARG A 296 -63.91 2.00 -1.37
CA ARG A 296 -64.35 1.71 -2.74
C ARG A 296 -65.62 0.85 -2.74
N ASP A 297 -65.65 -0.22 -1.94
CA ASP A 297 -66.81 -1.09 -1.78
C ASP A 297 -68.05 -0.33 -1.25
N SER A 298 -67.84 0.64 -0.35
CA SER A 298 -68.90 1.52 0.11
C SER A 298 -69.45 2.43 -0.99
N GLN A 299 -68.58 2.98 -1.86
CA GLN A 299 -69.01 3.81 -2.99
C GLN A 299 -69.72 2.97 -4.06
N LYS A 300 -69.22 1.77 -4.37
CA LYS A 300 -69.88 0.84 -5.31
C LYS A 300 -71.27 0.43 -4.83
N ALA A 301 -71.50 0.35 -3.51
CA ALA A 301 -72.82 0.07 -2.97
C ALA A 301 -73.87 1.13 -3.35
N LEU A 302 -73.46 2.37 -3.64
CA LEU A 302 -74.36 3.46 -4.09
C LEU A 302 -74.87 3.27 -5.52
N CYS A 303 -74.26 2.39 -6.32
CA CYS A 303 -74.77 2.05 -7.64
C CYS A 303 -76.13 1.34 -7.59
N ILE A 304 -76.50 0.76 -6.44
CA ILE A 304 -77.78 0.11 -6.23
C ILE A 304 -78.80 1.15 -5.72
N PRO A 305 -79.96 1.33 -6.39
CA PRO A 305 -81.00 2.26 -5.92
C PRO A 305 -81.44 1.97 -4.48
N ASN A 306 -81.68 3.01 -3.68
CA ASN A 306 -82.09 2.95 -2.27
C ASN A 306 -81.12 2.19 -1.33
N ASN A 307 -79.84 2.07 -1.70
CA ASN A 307 -78.85 1.33 -0.92
C ASN A 307 -77.89 2.25 -0.11
N SER A 308 -78.29 3.49 0.15
CA SER A 308 -77.50 4.48 0.90
C SER A 308 -77.16 4.01 2.31
N ASP A 309 -78.08 3.29 2.96
CA ASP A 309 -77.88 2.77 4.32
C ASP A 309 -76.77 1.72 4.36
N ALA A 310 -76.69 0.86 3.33
CA ALA A 310 -75.62 -0.12 3.22
C ALA A 310 -74.25 0.52 2.96
N SER A 311 -74.19 1.63 2.21
CA SER A 311 -72.97 2.42 2.01
C SER A 311 -72.50 3.01 3.34
N ALA A 312 -73.41 3.62 4.11
CA ALA A 312 -73.11 4.19 5.43
C ALA A 312 -72.65 3.14 6.45
N GLU A 313 -73.30 1.98 6.51
CA GLU A 313 -72.90 0.87 7.39
C GLU A 313 -71.56 0.24 6.99
N ARG A 314 -71.17 0.28 5.71
CA ARG A 314 -69.81 -0.10 5.30
C ARG A 314 -68.78 0.88 5.84
N LEU A 315 -69.00 2.20 5.70
CA LEU A 315 -68.06 3.22 6.19
C LEU A 315 -67.86 3.18 7.71
N LYS A 316 -68.93 2.95 8.49
CA LYS A 316 -68.84 2.84 9.96
C LYS A 316 -67.89 1.72 10.41
N ARG A 317 -67.80 0.64 9.63
CA ARG A 317 -66.93 -0.52 9.94
C ARG A 317 -65.46 -0.30 9.57
N LEU A 318 -65.11 0.83 8.93
CA LEU A 318 -63.74 1.09 8.48
C LEU A 318 -62.83 1.69 9.55
N ARG A 319 -63.34 2.02 10.75
CA ARG A 319 -62.51 2.63 11.80
C ARG A 319 -61.30 1.76 12.17
N LYS A 320 -61.51 0.49 12.49
CA LYS A 320 -60.42 -0.43 12.85
C LYS A 320 -59.40 -0.63 11.71
N PRO A 321 -59.81 -0.93 10.46
CA PRO A 321 -58.88 -0.94 9.32
C PRO A 321 -58.07 0.37 9.15
N ALA A 322 -58.69 1.51 9.40
CA ALA A 322 -58.02 2.81 9.30
C ALA A 322 -57.00 3.02 10.42
N ASP A 323 -57.34 2.66 11.66
CA ASP A 323 -56.42 2.69 12.81
C ASP A 323 -55.21 1.77 12.54
N ASP A 324 -55.45 0.54 12.06
CA ASP A 324 -54.41 -0.43 11.73
C ASP A 324 -53.48 0.08 10.62
N ALA A 325 -54.05 0.66 9.56
CA ALA A 325 -53.27 1.28 8.49
C ALA A 325 -52.45 2.48 9.00
N MET A 326 -53.04 3.34 9.83
CA MET A 326 -52.35 4.49 10.41
C MET A 326 -51.20 4.07 11.31
N ASN A 327 -51.40 3.06 12.16
CA ASN A 327 -50.36 2.53 13.04
C ASN A 327 -49.16 2.03 12.24
N ARG A 328 -49.39 1.32 11.12
CA ARG A 328 -48.29 0.90 10.24
C ARG A 328 -47.60 2.06 9.51
N GLN A 329 -48.35 3.08 9.10
CA GLN A 329 -47.75 4.29 8.52
C GLN A 329 -46.88 5.05 9.53
N LEU A 330 -47.33 5.17 10.79
CA LEU A 330 -46.57 5.79 11.87
C LEU A 330 -45.31 5.00 12.22
N GLU A 331 -45.42 3.68 12.33
CA GLU A 331 -44.27 2.81 12.57
C GLU A 331 -43.23 2.96 11.46
N PHE A 332 -43.66 2.88 10.20
CA PHE A 332 -42.78 3.11 9.04
C PHE A 332 -42.18 4.52 9.04
N TYR A 333 -42.95 5.55 9.38
CA TYR A 333 -42.47 6.93 9.47
C TYR A 333 -41.33 7.08 10.47
N PHE A 334 -41.49 6.55 11.69
CA PHE A 334 -40.43 6.63 12.70
C PHE A 334 -39.23 5.78 12.31
N ILE A 335 -39.45 4.60 11.70
CA ILE A 335 -38.37 3.79 11.15
C ILE A 335 -37.57 4.58 10.11
N LEU A 336 -38.26 5.21 9.17
CA LEU A 336 -37.68 5.99 8.10
C LEU A 336 -36.85 7.18 8.61
N ARG A 337 -37.46 8.01 9.47
CA ARG A 337 -36.86 9.24 9.99
C ARG A 337 -35.68 8.97 10.92
N ASP A 338 -35.84 8.01 11.83
CA ASP A 338 -34.90 7.84 12.95
C ASP A 338 -33.83 6.77 12.70
N PHE A 339 -34.01 5.90 11.70
CA PHE A 339 -33.11 4.79 11.44
C PHE A 339 -32.67 4.66 9.98
N ILE A 340 -33.60 4.62 9.01
CA ILE A 340 -33.22 4.40 7.60
C ILE A 340 -32.35 5.55 7.09
N LEU A 341 -32.83 6.79 7.22
CA LEU A 341 -32.10 7.96 6.71
C LEU A 341 -30.75 8.16 7.41
N PRO A 342 -30.65 8.17 8.76
CA PRO A 342 -29.35 8.20 9.44
C PRO A 342 -28.45 7.00 9.09
N GLY A 343 -29.04 5.81 8.93
CA GLY A 343 -28.33 4.59 8.55
C GLY A 343 -27.65 4.70 7.20
N LEU A 344 -28.38 5.16 6.17
CA LEU A 344 -27.84 5.37 4.81
C LEU A 344 -26.70 6.41 4.78
N GLN A 345 -26.78 7.46 5.61
CA GLN A 345 -25.71 8.45 5.75
C GLN A 345 -24.45 7.83 6.40
N SER A 346 -24.61 7.03 7.46
CA SER A 346 -23.46 6.34 8.08
C SER A 346 -22.88 5.23 7.19
N MET A 347 -23.70 4.56 6.37
CA MET A 347 -23.23 3.59 5.37
C MET A 347 -22.29 4.26 4.36
N GLN A 348 -22.65 5.46 3.87
CA GLN A 348 -21.79 6.23 2.97
C GLN A 348 -20.43 6.55 3.60
N ALA A 349 -20.42 6.97 4.87
CA ALA A 349 -19.18 7.22 5.60
C ALA A 349 -18.31 5.97 5.70
N ASN A 350 -18.90 4.80 5.97
CA ASN A 350 -18.18 3.52 6.04
C ASN A 350 -17.56 3.11 4.71
N VAL A 351 -18.30 3.23 3.60
CA VAL A 351 -17.79 2.94 2.26
C VAL A 351 -16.63 3.88 1.92
N LEU A 352 -16.73 5.16 2.26
CA LEU A 352 -15.64 6.14 2.07
C LEU A 352 -14.41 5.82 2.94
N VAL A 353 -14.59 5.35 4.17
CA VAL A 353 -13.47 4.89 5.02
C VAL A 353 -12.78 3.67 4.40
N ALA A 354 -13.54 2.67 3.96
CA ALA A 354 -13.01 1.48 3.31
C ALA A 354 -12.24 1.82 2.02
N ALA A 355 -12.77 2.75 1.21
CA ALA A 355 -12.12 3.25 0.00
C ALA A 355 -10.74 3.89 0.30
N ARG A 356 -10.66 4.72 1.34
CA ARG A 356 -9.46 5.48 1.69
C ARG A 356 -8.39 4.66 2.39
N GLN A 357 -8.79 3.64 3.15
CA GLN A 357 -7.87 2.66 3.73
C GLN A 357 -7.13 1.88 2.64
N SER A 358 -7.82 1.52 1.55
CA SER A 358 -7.20 0.87 0.38
C SER A 358 -6.17 1.78 -0.32
N ASN A 359 -6.45 3.09 -0.41
CA ASN A 359 -5.61 4.06 -1.10
C ASN A 359 -4.52 4.76 -0.23
N ARG A 360 -4.29 4.33 1.02
CA ARG A 360 -3.32 4.94 1.96
C ARG A 360 -3.49 6.46 2.15
N SER A 361 -4.68 6.98 1.87
CA SER A 361 -5.06 8.37 2.09
C SER A 361 -5.58 8.54 3.52
N GLY A 362 -5.18 9.62 4.19
CA GLY A 362 -5.57 9.88 5.59
C GLY A 362 -7.09 9.93 5.80
N LEU A 363 -7.54 9.40 6.94
CA LEU A 363 -8.93 9.43 7.38
C LEU A 363 -9.17 10.65 8.27
N SER A 364 -10.31 11.33 8.11
CA SER A 364 -10.73 12.39 9.05
C SER A 364 -11.43 11.79 10.27
N GLU A 365 -11.28 12.40 11.45
CA GLU A 365 -11.94 11.95 12.69
C GLU A 365 -13.47 11.84 12.57
N GLN A 366 -14.10 12.73 11.80
CA GLN A 366 -15.56 12.70 11.57
C GLN A 366 -16.02 11.38 10.94
N MET A 367 -15.31 10.90 9.92
CA MET A 367 -15.66 9.66 9.20
C MET A 367 -15.55 8.42 10.10
N LEU A 368 -14.58 8.41 11.03
CA LEU A 368 -14.42 7.31 12.00
C LEU A 368 -15.53 7.33 13.07
N SER A 369 -15.97 8.52 13.49
CA SER A 369 -17.11 8.66 14.39
C SER A 369 -18.41 8.15 13.75
N ASP A 370 -18.70 8.56 12.51
CA ASP A 370 -19.93 8.18 11.80
C ASP A 370 -19.99 6.65 11.55
N ALA A 371 -18.83 6.04 11.27
CA ALA A 371 -18.68 4.59 11.14
C ALA A 371 -19.10 3.83 12.41
N HIS A 372 -18.66 4.30 13.59
CA HIS A 372 -19.01 3.69 14.87
C HIS A 372 -20.48 3.87 15.24
N GLN A 373 -21.11 4.99 14.85
CA GLN A 373 -22.52 5.26 15.12
C GLN A 373 -23.47 4.29 14.41
N LEU A 374 -23.09 3.76 13.24
CA LEU A 374 -23.92 2.81 12.49
C LEU A 374 -24.26 1.56 13.30
N SER A 375 -23.28 0.96 13.99
CA SER A 375 -23.52 -0.28 14.75
C SER A 375 -24.55 -0.11 15.88
N GLU A 376 -24.55 1.04 16.54
CA GLU A 376 -25.50 1.33 17.62
C GLU A 376 -26.89 1.65 17.05
N LEU A 377 -26.96 2.39 15.94
CA LEU A 377 -28.21 2.63 15.21
C LEU A 377 -28.88 1.32 14.76
N LEU A 378 -28.11 0.39 14.19
CA LEU A 378 -28.61 -0.92 13.75
C LEU A 378 -29.17 -1.75 14.91
N LYS A 379 -28.48 -1.73 16.05
CA LYS A 379 -28.94 -2.42 17.27
C LYS A 379 -30.26 -1.83 17.78
N GLN A 380 -30.37 -0.50 17.82
CA GLN A 380 -31.61 0.17 18.23
C GLN A 380 -32.75 -0.12 17.24
N ARG A 381 -32.47 -0.10 15.93
CA ARG A 381 -33.45 -0.40 14.89
C ARG A 381 -34.03 -1.81 15.02
N HIS A 382 -33.16 -2.80 15.28
CA HIS A 382 -33.56 -4.19 15.44
C HIS A 382 -34.56 -4.38 16.60
N LEU A 383 -34.31 -3.69 17.72
CA LEU A 383 -35.11 -3.74 18.93
C LEU A 383 -36.37 -2.85 18.88
N TYR A 384 -36.42 -1.88 17.98
CA TYR A 384 -37.52 -0.93 17.90
C TYR A 384 -38.83 -1.60 17.54
N ARG A 385 -39.86 -1.36 18.35
CA ARG A 385 -41.26 -1.70 18.10
C ARG A 385 -42.11 -0.53 18.56
N MET A 386 -43.02 -0.07 17.72
CA MET A 386 -43.95 1.00 18.10
C MET A 386 -45.08 0.41 18.93
N GLU A 387 -45.37 0.99 20.09
CA GLU A 387 -46.59 0.68 20.84
C GLU A 387 -47.77 1.36 20.14
N GLU A 388 -48.86 0.64 19.90
CA GLU A 388 -50.02 1.20 19.20
C GLU A 388 -50.68 2.31 20.04
N PRO A 389 -50.67 3.57 19.56
CA PRO A 389 -51.28 4.68 20.29
C PRO A 389 -52.81 4.53 20.33
N GLN A 390 -53.45 5.03 21.38
CA GLN A 390 -54.92 5.07 21.45
C GLN A 390 -55.53 6.08 20.46
N GLN A 391 -54.75 7.09 20.05
CA GLN A 391 -55.16 8.16 19.13
C GLN A 391 -54.16 8.31 17.97
N PRO A 392 -54.12 7.34 17.04
CA PRO A 392 -53.13 7.31 15.96
C PRO A 392 -53.22 8.50 14.98
N PHE A 393 -54.41 9.00 14.67
CA PHE A 393 -54.57 10.14 13.76
C PHE A 393 -54.04 11.43 14.38
N THR A 394 -54.21 11.60 15.69
CA THR A 394 -53.67 12.72 16.45
C THR A 394 -52.16 12.64 16.53
N LEU A 395 -51.58 11.46 16.80
CA LEU A 395 -50.14 11.27 16.74
C LEU A 395 -49.58 11.63 15.36
N SER A 396 -50.21 11.15 14.28
CA SER A 396 -49.75 11.43 12.92
C SER A 396 -49.74 12.92 12.57
N ALA A 397 -50.63 13.70 13.16
CA ALA A 397 -50.66 15.14 12.95
C ALA A 397 -49.51 15.91 13.62
N VAL A 398 -48.85 15.32 14.61
CA VAL A 398 -47.74 15.93 15.38
C VAL A 398 -46.47 15.08 15.35
N LYS A 399 -46.42 14.05 14.49
CA LYS A 399 -45.34 13.05 14.45
C LYS A 399 -43.96 13.66 14.22
N ASN A 400 -43.87 14.72 13.42
CA ASN A 400 -42.64 15.46 13.16
C ASN A 400 -42.09 16.21 14.39
N LEU A 401 -42.95 16.56 15.35
CA LEU A 401 -42.59 17.16 16.63
C LEU A 401 -42.45 16.13 17.75
N SER A 402 -42.63 14.84 17.44
CA SER A 402 -42.70 13.75 18.41
C SER A 402 -41.47 12.84 18.35
N SER A 403 -41.07 12.31 19.51
CA SER A 403 -40.04 11.28 19.58
C SER A 403 -40.61 9.90 19.21
N ARG A 404 -39.76 8.99 18.71
CA ARG A 404 -40.17 7.61 18.38
C ARG A 404 -40.67 6.77 19.55
N GLY A 405 -40.44 7.22 20.78
CA GLY A 405 -40.88 6.56 22.03
C GLY A 405 -42.06 7.24 22.70
N ILE A 406 -42.74 8.16 22.00
CA ILE A 406 -43.91 8.82 22.54
C ILE A 406 -45.05 7.80 22.74
N THR A 407 -45.69 7.86 23.90
CA THR A 407 -46.89 7.10 24.19
C THR A 407 -48.03 8.06 24.46
N ILE A 408 -49.17 7.83 23.81
CA ILE A 408 -50.40 8.61 23.99
C ILE A 408 -51.41 7.67 24.65
N SER A 409 -51.61 7.85 25.96
CA SER A 409 -52.47 7.03 26.80
C SER A 409 -53.17 7.87 27.88
N GLY A 410 -54.33 7.40 28.34
CA GLY A 410 -55.11 8.03 29.42
C GLY A 410 -56.57 8.29 29.04
N GLU A 411 -57.35 8.89 29.94
CA GLU A 411 -58.69 9.40 29.62
C GLU A 411 -58.54 10.61 28.70
N MET A 412 -58.70 10.39 27.40
CA MET A 412 -58.55 11.41 26.37
C MET A 412 -59.87 11.63 25.65
N ASP A 413 -60.21 12.90 25.43
CA ASP A 413 -61.33 13.30 24.59
C ASP A 413 -61.10 12.78 23.15
N THR A 414 -62.03 11.96 22.66
CA THR A 414 -61.95 11.37 21.31
C THR A 414 -62.42 12.31 20.23
N MET A 415 -63.02 13.46 20.56
CA MET A 415 -63.60 14.38 19.57
C MET A 415 -62.59 14.82 18.49
N ILE A 416 -61.35 15.12 18.90
CA ILE A 416 -60.28 15.52 17.96
C ILE A 416 -59.89 14.34 17.07
N GLU A 417 -59.74 13.15 17.65
CA GLU A 417 -59.38 11.93 16.93
C GLU A 417 -60.44 11.55 15.90
N ASP A 418 -61.70 11.59 16.30
CA ASP A 418 -62.85 11.29 15.45
C ASP A 418 -63.00 12.32 14.32
N ALA A 419 -62.74 13.60 14.59
CA ALA A 419 -62.71 14.64 13.57
C ALA A 419 -61.58 14.42 12.54
N ARG A 420 -60.39 14.00 12.98
CA ARG A 420 -59.27 13.67 12.09
C ARG A 420 -59.58 12.44 11.25
N TYR A 421 -60.12 11.38 11.85
CA TYR A 421 -60.57 10.20 11.13
C TYR A 421 -61.63 10.54 10.08
N ALA A 422 -62.63 11.37 10.42
CA ALA A 422 -63.65 11.82 9.48
C ALA A 422 -63.05 12.57 8.28
N HIS A 423 -62.02 13.39 8.50
CA HIS A 423 -61.29 14.07 7.43
C HIS A 423 -60.54 13.10 6.53
N VAL A 424 -59.89 12.08 7.11
CA VAL A 424 -59.24 11.00 6.35
C VAL A 424 -60.26 10.25 5.51
N LEU A 425 -61.40 9.88 6.09
CA LEU A 425 -62.46 9.17 5.37
C LEU A 425 -62.99 9.99 4.18
N LEU A 426 -63.23 11.29 4.40
CA LEU A 426 -63.70 12.21 3.34
C LEU A 426 -62.69 12.34 2.21
N LYS A 427 -61.40 12.52 2.52
CA LYS A 427 -60.33 12.53 1.51
C LYS A 427 -60.24 11.19 0.78
N GLY A 428 -60.41 10.08 1.50
CA GLY A 428 -60.30 8.72 1.00
C GLY A 428 -61.32 8.37 -0.07
N ILE A 429 -62.52 8.95 -0.05
CA ILE A 429 -63.55 8.75 -1.09
C ILE A 429 -63.03 9.07 -2.49
N ARG A 430 -62.14 10.07 -2.63
CA ARG A 430 -61.45 10.34 -3.89
C ARG A 430 -60.14 9.57 -3.98
N ALA A 431 -59.30 9.64 -2.97
CA ALA A 431 -57.93 9.13 -3.06
C ALA A 431 -57.86 7.60 -3.30
N SER A 432 -58.81 6.84 -2.75
CA SER A 432 -58.89 5.38 -2.92
C SER A 432 -59.08 4.89 -4.36
N PHE A 433 -59.51 5.77 -5.28
CA PHE A 433 -59.74 5.45 -6.69
C PHE A 433 -58.56 5.80 -7.61
N LEU A 434 -57.52 6.47 -7.08
CA LEU A 434 -56.32 6.78 -7.86
C LEU A 434 -55.64 5.48 -8.31
N GLY A 435 -55.38 5.34 -9.61
CA GLY A 435 -54.85 4.13 -10.22
C GLY A 435 -55.86 2.97 -10.35
N LYS A 436 -57.13 3.14 -9.93
CA LYS A 436 -58.19 2.12 -10.03
C LYS A 436 -59.20 2.48 -11.13
N HIS A 437 -58.73 2.60 -12.37
CA HIS A 437 -59.52 3.11 -13.48
C HIS A 437 -60.76 2.28 -13.83
N GLU A 438 -60.72 0.98 -13.62
CA GLU A 438 -61.87 0.09 -13.80
C GLU A 438 -62.99 0.44 -12.82
N ASP A 439 -62.66 0.59 -11.54
CA ASP A 439 -63.61 0.99 -10.49
C ASP A 439 -64.20 2.38 -10.77
N VAL A 440 -63.40 3.33 -11.25
CA VAL A 440 -63.88 4.66 -11.68
C VAL A 440 -64.87 4.55 -12.83
N SER A 441 -64.62 3.67 -13.80
CA SER A 441 -65.49 3.48 -14.96
C SER A 441 -66.83 2.87 -14.54
N GLU A 442 -66.82 1.88 -13.66
CA GLU A 442 -68.02 1.27 -13.07
C GLU A 442 -68.91 2.32 -12.36
N LEU A 443 -68.31 3.23 -11.58
CA LEU A 443 -69.04 4.29 -10.90
C LEU A 443 -69.60 5.36 -11.85
N ILE A 444 -68.96 5.59 -12.99
CA ILE A 444 -69.49 6.46 -14.05
C ILE A 444 -70.70 5.80 -14.73
N GLU A 445 -70.60 4.51 -15.03
CA GLU A 445 -71.68 3.74 -15.67
C GLU A 445 -72.95 3.69 -14.82
N CYS A 446 -72.80 3.52 -13.50
CA CYS A 446 -73.94 3.48 -12.59
C CYS A 446 -74.44 4.88 -12.15
N GLY A 447 -73.79 5.95 -12.60
CA GLY A 447 -74.22 7.35 -12.37
C GLY A 447 -73.82 7.94 -11.01
N VAL A 448 -73.01 7.23 -10.21
CA VAL A 448 -72.44 7.75 -8.95
C VAL A 448 -71.39 8.82 -9.23
N TYR A 449 -70.58 8.62 -10.27
CA TYR A 449 -69.59 9.60 -10.74
C TYR A 449 -70.03 10.32 -12.02
N VAL A 450 -69.60 11.57 -12.15
CA VAL A 450 -69.79 12.37 -13.36
C VAL A 450 -68.93 11.85 -14.51
N LYS A 451 -69.40 12.02 -15.76
CA LYS A 451 -68.75 11.47 -16.97
C LYS A 451 -67.28 11.88 -17.15
N ASP A 452 -66.88 13.04 -16.64
CA ASP A 452 -65.51 13.54 -16.73
C ASP A 452 -64.60 13.11 -15.56
N ALA A 453 -65.10 12.33 -14.60
CA ALA A 453 -64.35 11.90 -13.42
C ALA A 453 -63.03 11.19 -13.79
N GLY A 454 -63.05 10.30 -14.79
CA GLY A 454 -61.84 9.59 -15.24
C GLY A 454 -60.73 10.50 -15.79
N VAL A 455 -61.07 11.68 -16.33
CA VAL A 455 -60.08 12.68 -16.74
C VAL A 455 -59.50 13.39 -15.51
N ARG A 456 -60.33 13.69 -14.52
CA ARG A 456 -59.91 14.34 -13.27
C ARG A 456 -58.94 13.45 -12.48
N PHE A 457 -59.23 12.16 -12.34
CA PHE A 457 -58.33 11.21 -11.66
C PHE A 457 -56.97 11.11 -12.34
N ARG A 458 -56.94 10.96 -13.67
CA ARG A 458 -55.66 10.92 -14.41
C ARG A 458 -54.83 12.19 -14.24
N LYS A 459 -55.48 13.36 -14.20
CA LYS A 459 -54.81 14.63 -13.92
C LYS A 459 -54.21 14.66 -12.51
N ASP A 460 -54.93 14.17 -11.51
CA ASP A 460 -54.42 14.09 -10.13
C ASP A 460 -53.24 13.11 -10.04
N GLU A 461 -53.34 11.95 -10.68
CA GLU A 461 -52.28 10.95 -10.75
C GLU A 461 -51.01 11.48 -11.43
N GLU A 462 -51.14 12.26 -12.50
CA GLU A 462 -50.02 12.95 -13.14
C GLU A 462 -49.37 13.96 -12.19
N ALA A 463 -50.16 14.75 -11.46
CA ALA A 463 -49.64 15.71 -10.49
C ALA A 463 -48.90 15.02 -9.34
N ILE A 464 -49.43 13.90 -8.83
CA ILE A 464 -48.78 13.09 -7.79
C ILE A 464 -47.47 12.51 -8.32
N ARG A 465 -47.48 11.88 -9.50
CA ARG A 465 -46.27 11.33 -10.11
C ARG A 465 -45.20 12.38 -10.35
N ALA A 466 -45.58 13.56 -10.86
CA ALA A 466 -44.65 14.66 -11.06
C ALA A 466 -44.01 15.15 -9.76
N SER A 467 -44.78 15.13 -8.66
CA SER A 467 -44.29 15.54 -7.34
C SER A 467 -43.42 14.48 -6.65
N ALA A 468 -43.53 13.22 -7.08
CA ALA A 468 -42.80 12.09 -6.51
C ALA A 468 -41.42 11.87 -7.16
N VAL A 469 -41.13 12.52 -8.29
CA VAL A 469 -39.81 12.46 -8.93
C VAL A 469 -38.83 13.29 -8.08
N PRO A 470 -37.73 12.72 -7.57
CA PRO A 470 -36.68 13.49 -6.92
C PRO A 470 -36.18 14.57 -7.89
N ASN A 471 -35.97 15.80 -7.42
CA ASN A 471 -35.35 16.84 -8.24
C ASN A 471 -33.98 16.31 -8.72
N ALA A 472 -33.84 16.13 -10.04
CA ALA A 472 -32.64 15.61 -10.68
C ALA A 472 -31.42 16.52 -10.47
#